data_AF-A0A946JEZ6-F1
#
_entry.id   AF-A0A946JEZ6-F1
#
_cell.length_a   1.000
_cell.length_b   1.000
_cell.length_c   1.000
_cell.angle_alpha   90.00
_cell.angle_beta   90.00
_cell.angle_gamma   90.00
#
_symmetry.space_group_name_H-M   'P 1'
#
loop_
_entity.id
_entity.type
_entity.pdbx_description
1 polymer ?
#
loop_
_entity_poly.entity_id
_entity_poly.type
_entity_poly.pdbx_seq_one_letter_code
_entity_poly.pdbx_strand_id
1 'polypeptide(L)'
;MNNKTTIYGIFDDEEILLSSVKEIRSNDINIKEVYSPFPIHGLDTALGLKETRLGIASFIYGCIGLLFAAVLINYIMIWNWPQNIGGKPNWTFYHNMPAFVPIMFECTVMFAAHLMSITYLIRCGL
;
A
#
# COMPACT_ATOMS: atom_id res chain seq x y z
N MET A 1 31.78 25.27 -2.03
CA MET A 1 30.58 24.95 -2.86
C MET A 1 30.99 23.86 -3.84
N ASN A 2 30.58 22.61 -3.62
CA ASN A 2 30.88 21.53 -4.56
C ASN A 2 29.92 21.63 -5.76
N ASN A 3 30.40 22.11 -6.90
CA ASN A 3 29.65 22.06 -8.16
C ASN A 3 29.57 20.60 -8.62
N LYS A 4 28.48 19.92 -8.28
CA LYS A 4 28.15 18.61 -8.84
C LYS A 4 27.51 18.79 -10.21
N THR A 5 28.26 18.49 -11.26
CA THR A 5 27.73 18.41 -12.62
C THR A 5 26.85 17.17 -12.75
N THR A 6 25.61 17.35 -13.22
CA THR A 6 24.66 16.25 -13.49
C THR A 6 24.43 16.18 -15.00
N ILE A 7 24.52 14.98 -15.58
CA ILE A 7 24.28 14.74 -17.01
C ILE A 7 22.84 14.29 -17.18
N TYR A 8 22.13 14.88 -18.14
CA TYR A 8 20.77 14.51 -18.50
C TYR A 8 20.77 13.89 -19.90
N GLY A 9 20.38 12.62 -20.00
CA GLY A 9 20.14 11.93 -21.27
C GLY A 9 18.66 12.00 -21.62
N ILE A 10 18.34 12.45 -22.83
CA ILE A 10 16.97 12.52 -23.35
C ILE A 10 16.84 11.46 -24.44
N PHE A 11 15.81 10.64 -24.33
CA PHE A 11 15.52 9.53 -25.25
C PHE A 11 14.15 9.73 -25.89
N ASP A 12 14.00 9.25 -27.12
CA ASP A 12 12.76 9.28 -27.92
C ASP A 12 11.97 7.97 -27.85
N ASP A 13 12.65 6.85 -27.61
CA ASP A 13 12.07 5.51 -27.60
C ASP A 13 12.40 4.72 -26.30
N GLU A 14 11.45 3.88 -25.86
CA GLU A 14 11.56 3.07 -24.65
C GLU A 14 12.60 1.94 -24.77
N GLU A 15 12.75 1.32 -25.95
CA GLU A 15 13.72 0.24 -26.18
C GLU A 15 15.16 0.78 -26.16
N ILE A 16 15.36 1.97 -26.72
CA ILE A 16 16.65 2.68 -26.70
C ILE A 16 17.01 3.06 -25.27
N LEU A 17 16.04 3.55 -24.49
CA LEU A 17 16.25 3.85 -23.08
C LEU A 17 16.62 2.59 -22.29
N LEU A 18 15.89 1.48 -22.48
CA LEU A 18 16.12 0.25 -21.73
C LEU A 18 17.47 -0.41 -22.06
N SER A 19 17.89 -0.39 -23.33
CA SER A 19 19.21 -0.87 -23.75
C SER A 19 20.33 0.02 -23.20
N SER A 20 20.15 1.34 -23.25
CA SER A 20 21.11 2.32 -22.69
C SER A 20 21.28 2.16 -21.18
N VAL A 21 20.20 1.96 -20.42
CA VAL A 21 20.26 1.73 -18.97
C VAL A 21 21.07 0.48 -18.64
N LYS A 22 20.89 -0.61 -19.40
CA LYS A 22 21.67 -1.85 -19.22
C LYS A 22 23.15 -1.62 -19.50
N GLU A 23 23.49 -0.90 -20.56
CA GLU A 23 24.87 -0.59 -20.93
C GLU A 23 25.55 0.30 -19.87
N ILE A 24 24.90 1.40 -19.45
CA ILE A 24 25.42 2.32 -18.43
C ILE A 24 25.70 1.56 -17.12
N ARG A 25 24.78 0.68 -16.71
CA ARG A 25 24.97 -0.15 -15.52
C ARG A 25 26.09 -1.18 -15.68
N SER A 26 26.26 -1.76 -16.88
CA SER A 26 27.37 -2.69 -17.16
C SER A 26 28.74 -2.02 -17.08
N ASN A 27 28.79 -0.71 -17.34
CA ASN A 27 29.97 0.14 -17.19
C ASN A 27 30.16 0.67 -15.74
N ASP A 28 29.40 0.16 -14.77
CA ASP A 28 29.46 0.52 -13.35
C ASP A 28 29.20 2.01 -13.05
N ILE A 29 28.43 2.66 -13.93
CA ILE A 29 28.00 4.05 -13.77
C ILE A 29 26.68 4.06 -13.01
N ASN A 30 26.65 4.73 -11.86
CA ASN A 30 25.46 4.82 -11.03
C ASN A 30 24.44 5.81 -11.62
N ILE A 31 23.29 5.29 -12.04
CA ILE A 31 22.14 6.08 -12.50
C ILE A 31 21.38 6.59 -11.28
N LYS A 32 21.17 7.91 -11.20
CA LYS A 32 20.50 8.52 -10.05
C LYS A 32 18.98 8.37 -10.12
N GLU A 33 18.37 8.75 -11.24
CA GLU A 33 16.92 8.72 -11.46
C GLU A 33 16.63 8.51 -12.95
N VAL A 34 15.49 7.89 -13.26
CA VAL A 34 14.95 7.77 -14.62
C VAL A 34 13.50 8.23 -14.59
N TYR A 35 13.16 9.18 -15.46
CA TYR A 35 11.80 9.72 -15.57
C TYR A 35 11.17 9.22 -16.86
N SER A 36 9.96 8.66 -16.76
CA SER A 36 9.17 8.21 -17.91
C SER A 36 7.72 8.69 -17.74
N PRO A 37 7.04 9.13 -18.83
CA PRO A 37 5.64 9.54 -18.76
C PRO A 37 4.67 8.37 -18.53
N PHE A 38 5.13 7.12 -18.69
CA PHE A 38 4.36 5.91 -18.46
C PHE A 38 5.23 4.77 -17.88
N PRO A 39 4.63 3.72 -17.30
CA PRO A 39 5.39 2.58 -16.78
C PRO A 39 6.06 1.78 -17.91
N ILE A 40 7.39 1.68 -17.89
CA ILE A 40 8.16 0.83 -18.82
C ILE A 40 8.42 -0.51 -18.13
N HIS A 41 7.95 -1.60 -18.73
CA HIS A 41 8.11 -2.94 -18.17
C HIS A 41 9.59 -3.37 -18.15
N GLY A 42 10.06 -3.87 -17.00
CA GLY A 42 11.43 -4.35 -16.84
C GLY A 42 12.48 -3.25 -16.59
N LEU A 43 12.08 -1.97 -16.56
CA LEU A 43 12.97 -0.87 -16.19
C LEU A 43 13.45 -0.98 -14.74
N ASP A 44 12.57 -1.43 -13.84
CA ASP A 44 12.88 -1.73 -12.43
C ASP A 44 13.99 -2.77 -12.29
N THR A 45 13.92 -3.84 -13.08
CA THR A 45 14.89 -4.92 -13.12
C THR A 45 16.21 -4.45 -13.75
N ALA A 46 16.13 -3.66 -14.83
CA ALA A 46 17.29 -3.06 -15.49
C ALA A 46 18.04 -2.10 -14.56
N LEU A 47 17.32 -1.32 -13.75
CA LEU A 47 17.88 -0.45 -12.70
C LEU A 47 18.34 -1.23 -11.46
N GLY A 48 17.84 -2.45 -11.25
CA GLY A 48 18.18 -3.27 -10.10
C GLY A 48 17.53 -2.79 -8.81
N LEU A 49 16.33 -2.20 -8.92
CA LEU A 49 15.57 -1.75 -7.77
C LEU A 49 15.09 -2.95 -6.95
N LYS A 50 15.03 -2.77 -5.63
CA LYS A 50 14.45 -3.77 -4.74
C LYS A 50 12.93 -3.69 -4.80
N GLU A 51 12.27 -4.83 -4.61
CA GLU A 51 10.82 -4.90 -4.52
C GLU A 51 10.27 -3.99 -3.41
N THR A 52 9.11 -3.40 -3.67
CA THR A 52 8.46 -2.52 -2.70
C THR A 52 7.77 -3.34 -1.60
N ARG A 53 7.79 -2.83 -0.37
CA ARG A 53 7.17 -3.49 0.80
C ARG A 53 5.72 -3.05 1.03
N LEU A 54 5.10 -2.42 0.03
CA LEU A 54 3.79 -1.79 0.18
C LEU A 54 2.67 -2.82 0.37
N GLY A 55 2.77 -3.98 -0.27
CA GLY A 55 1.82 -5.09 -0.09
C GLY A 55 1.79 -5.62 1.35
N ILE A 56 2.96 -5.76 1.99
CA ILE A 56 3.07 -6.19 3.40
C ILE A 56 2.43 -5.15 4.32
N ALA A 57 2.66 -3.87 4.06
CA ALA A 57 2.04 -2.80 4.84
C ALA A 57 0.50 -2.83 4.74
N SER A 58 -0.04 -2.99 3.52
CA SER A 58 -1.48 -3.08 3.29
C SER A 58 -2.12 -4.24 4.07
N PHE A 59 -1.47 -5.41 4.09
CA PHE A 59 -1.95 -6.55 4.85
C PHE A 59 -2.03 -6.25 6.36
N ILE A 60 -0.99 -5.65 6.93
CA ILE A 60 -0.98 -5.25 8.35
C ILE A 60 -2.09 -4.23 8.64
N TYR A 61 -2.28 -3.24 7.77
CA TYR A 61 -3.36 -2.26 7.91
C TYR A 61 -4.75 -2.90 7.85
N GLY A 62 -4.95 -3.90 6.99
CA GLY A 62 -6.18 -4.70 6.97
C GLY A 62 -6.42 -5.43 8.28
N CYS A 63 -5.41 -6.12 8.84
CA CYS A 63 -5.53 -6.78 10.13
C CYS A 63 -5.90 -5.81 11.28
N ILE A 64 -5.32 -4.61 11.27
CA ILE A 64 -5.66 -3.56 12.23
C ILE A 64 -7.12 -3.12 12.05
N GLY A 65 -7.59 -2.91 10.82
CA GLY A 65 -8.98 -2.56 10.53
C GLY A 65 -9.98 -3.62 10.99
N LEU A 66 -9.67 -4.90 10.78
CA LEU A 66 -10.47 -6.02 11.24
C LEU A 66 -10.58 -6.07 12.77
N LEU A 67 -9.43 -5.94 13.45
CA LEU A 67 -9.37 -5.94 14.92
C LEU A 67 -10.13 -4.73 15.49
N PHE A 68 -9.93 -3.56 14.90
CA PHE A 68 -10.63 -2.33 15.28
C PHE A 68 -12.16 -2.51 15.18
N ALA A 69 -12.67 -3.03 14.07
CA ALA A 69 -14.09 -3.26 13.89
C ALA A 69 -14.65 -4.29 14.90
N ALA A 70 -13.94 -5.40 15.11
CA ALA A 70 -14.35 -6.42 16.06
C ALA A 70 -14.44 -5.86 17.50
N VAL A 71 -13.42 -5.12 17.94
CA VAL A 71 -13.38 -4.48 19.26
C VAL A 71 -14.47 -3.42 19.39
N LEU A 72 -14.64 -2.57 18.38
CA LEU A 72 -15.65 -1.49 18.39
C LEU A 72 -17.07 -2.04 18.52
N ILE A 73 -17.43 -3.03 17.69
CA ILE A 73 -18.76 -3.62 17.70
C ILE A 73 -19.00 -4.38 19.01
N ASN A 74 -18.01 -5.16 19.47
CA ASN A 74 -18.09 -5.88 20.74
C ASN A 74 -18.31 -4.92 21.91
N TYR A 75 -17.58 -3.80 21.93
CA TYR A 75 -17.70 -2.79 22.97
C TYR A 75 -19.10 -2.14 22.98
N ILE A 76 -19.59 -1.68 21.83
CA ILE A 76 -20.88 -0.96 21.75
C ILE A 76 -22.06 -1.91 22.03
N MET A 77 -22.13 -3.03 21.32
CA MET A 77 -23.33 -3.87 21.28
C MET A 77 -23.48 -4.82 22.47
N ILE A 78 -22.39 -5.13 23.18
CA ILE A 78 -22.38 -6.17 24.21
C ILE A 78 -21.97 -5.60 25.56
N TRP A 79 -20.84 -4.88 25.61
CA TRP A 79 -20.29 -4.41 26.89
C TRP A 79 -20.91 -3.11 27.38
N ASN A 80 -21.06 -2.12 26.50
CA ASN A 80 -21.47 -0.78 26.90
C ASN A 80 -23.00 -0.68 27.05
N TRP A 81 -23.76 -1.03 26.01
CA TRP A 81 -25.22 -0.97 26.05
C TRP A 81 -25.88 -2.14 25.31
N PRO A 82 -26.05 -3.29 25.99
CA PRO A 82 -26.68 -4.46 25.39
C PRO A 82 -28.19 -4.25 25.24
N GLN A 83 -28.62 -3.81 24.06
CA GLN A 83 -30.03 -3.62 23.72
C GLN A 83 -30.60 -4.86 23.02
N ASN A 84 -31.86 -5.19 23.35
CA ASN A 84 -32.63 -6.16 22.58
C ASN A 84 -33.27 -5.46 21.37
N ILE A 85 -32.64 -5.59 20.20
CA ILE A 85 -33.12 -5.02 18.93
C ILE A 85 -33.59 -6.17 18.05
N GLY A 86 -34.91 -6.27 17.83
CA GLY A 86 -35.51 -7.27 16.94
C GLY A 86 -35.31 -8.72 17.39
N GLY A 87 -35.09 -8.96 18.69
CA GLY A 87 -34.90 -10.32 19.23
C GLY A 87 -33.55 -10.96 18.92
N LYS A 88 -32.57 -10.19 18.42
CA LYS A 88 -31.26 -10.73 18.06
C LYS A 88 -30.45 -11.13 19.29
N PRO A 89 -29.67 -12.22 19.22
CA PRO A 89 -28.91 -12.72 20.36
C PRO A 89 -27.64 -11.88 20.61
N ASN A 90 -27.78 -10.74 21.28
CA ASN A 90 -26.69 -9.78 21.58
C ASN A 90 -25.92 -10.06 22.87
N TRP A 91 -26.15 -11.18 23.54
CA TRP A 91 -25.47 -11.49 24.82
C TRP A 91 -24.01 -11.90 24.66
N THR A 92 -23.62 -12.38 23.47
CA THR A 92 -22.24 -12.80 23.19
C THR A 92 -21.93 -12.56 21.71
N PHE A 93 -20.68 -12.21 21.43
CA PHE A 93 -20.23 -11.80 20.09
C PHE A 93 -20.48 -12.84 19.01
N TYR A 94 -20.22 -14.12 19.31
CA TYR A 94 -20.36 -15.20 18.35
C TYR A 94 -21.83 -15.42 17.90
N HIS A 95 -22.80 -15.18 18.79
CA HIS A 95 -24.21 -15.46 18.47
C HIS A 95 -24.82 -14.48 17.46
N ASN A 96 -24.38 -13.21 17.46
CA ASN A 96 -24.82 -12.21 16.47
C ASN A 96 -23.72 -11.86 15.43
N MET A 97 -22.64 -12.65 15.39
CA MET A 97 -21.50 -12.43 14.50
C MET A 97 -21.90 -12.25 13.02
N PRO A 98 -22.85 -13.01 12.43
CA PRO A 98 -23.21 -12.85 11.03
C PRO A 98 -23.70 -11.44 10.68
N ALA A 99 -24.32 -10.72 11.62
CA ALA A 99 -24.76 -9.34 11.40
C ALA A 99 -23.59 -8.33 11.40
N PHE A 100 -22.44 -8.69 11.98
CA PHE A 100 -21.27 -7.82 12.13
C PHE A 100 -20.25 -8.00 11.00
N VAL A 101 -20.29 -9.13 10.30
CA VAL A 101 -19.36 -9.45 9.19
C VAL A 101 -19.28 -8.35 8.13
N PRO A 102 -20.40 -7.76 7.63
CA PRO A 102 -20.32 -6.69 6.63
C PRO A 102 -19.51 -5.48 7.12
N ILE A 103 -19.70 -5.06 8.37
CA ILE A 103 -18.98 -3.92 8.95
C ILE A 103 -17.49 -4.27 9.14
N MET A 104 -17.19 -5.47 9.62
CA MET A 104 -15.82 -5.95 9.77
C MET A 104 -15.08 -6.00 8.42
N PHE A 105 -15.76 -6.45 7.37
CA PHE A 105 -15.23 -6.46 6.01
C PHE A 105 -14.94 -5.04 5.50
N GLU A 106 -15.92 -4.13 5.57
CA GLU A 106 -15.76 -2.75 5.09
C GLU A 106 -14.64 -2.01 5.83
N CYS A 107 -14.54 -2.15 7.16
CA CYS A 107 -13.44 -1.55 7.93
C CYS A 107 -12.07 -2.13 7.52
N THR A 108 -11.98 -3.42 7.24
CA THR A 108 -10.74 -4.06 6.76
C THR A 108 -10.29 -3.43 5.44
N VAL A 109 -11.21 -3.33 4.47
CA VAL A 109 -10.92 -2.73 3.15
C VAL A 109 -10.59 -1.25 3.27
N MET A 110 -11.33 -0.50 4.09
CA MET A 110 -11.13 0.94 4.30
C MET A 110 -9.72 1.23 4.84
N PHE A 111 -9.30 0.53 5.90
CA PHE A 111 -7.96 0.72 6.49
C PHE A 111 -6.86 0.26 5.54
N ALA A 112 -7.01 -0.90 4.91
CA ALA A 112 -6.01 -1.43 3.98
C ALA A 112 -5.77 -0.49 2.79
N ALA A 113 -6.83 0.09 2.21
CA ALA A 113 -6.73 0.96 1.04
C ALA A 113 -6.16 2.34 1.40
N HIS A 114 -6.74 3.03 2.40
CA HIS A 114 -6.37 4.42 2.70
C HIS A 114 -4.98 4.53 3.31
N LEU A 115 -4.64 3.66 4.27
CA LEU A 115 -3.32 3.71 4.91
C LEU A 115 -2.20 3.31 3.95
N MET A 116 -2.47 2.39 3.02
CA MET A 116 -1.55 2.06 1.94
C MET A 116 -1.34 3.26 1.00
N SER A 117 -2.41 3.94 0.58
CA SER A 117 -2.32 5.12 -0.30
C SER A 117 -1.52 6.24 0.36
N ILE A 118 -1.78 6.53 1.64
CA ILE A 118 -1.03 7.55 2.39
C ILE A 118 0.44 7.15 2.51
N THR A 119 0.72 5.88 2.82
CA THR A 119 2.09 5.37 2.89
C THR A 119 2.82 5.50 1.57
N TYR A 120 2.14 5.24 0.44
CA TYR A 120 2.69 5.43 -0.90
C TYR A 120 3.10 6.89 -1.14
N LEU A 121 2.19 7.84 -0.87
CA LEU A 121 2.46 9.28 -1.06
C LEU A 121 3.67 9.74 -0.24
N ILE A 122 3.70 9.42 1.06
CA ILE A 122 4.80 9.78 1.97
C ILE A 122 6.12 9.16 1.52
N ARG A 123 6.12 7.91 1.07
CA ARG A 123 7.34 7.19 0.65
C ARG A 123 7.89 7.67 -0.69
N CYS A 124 7.03 8.14 -1.59
CA CYS A 124 7.42 8.73 -2.86
C CYS A 124 7.76 10.24 -2.73
N GLY A 125 7.49 10.86 -1.58
CA GLY A 125 7.74 12.28 -1.36
C GLY A 125 6.75 13.19 -2.12
N LEU A 126 5.52 12.71 -2.31
CA LEU A 126 4.40 13.40 -2.95
C LEU A 126 3.51 14.10 -1.93
#